data_AF-A0A9W8QX43-F1
#
_entry.id   AF-A0A9W8QX43-F1
#
_cell.length_a   1.000
_cell.length_b   1.000
_cell.length_c   1.000
_cell.angle_alpha   90.00
_cell.angle_beta   90.00
_cell.angle_gamma   90.00
#
_symmetry.space_group_name_H-M   'P 1'
#
loop_
_entity.id
_entity.type
_entity.pdbx_description
1 polymer ?
#
loop_
_entity_poly.entity_id
_entity_poly.type
_entity_poly.pdbx_seq_one_letter_code
_entity_poly.pdbx_strand_id
1 'polypeptide(L)'
;LYILSYPSRGAAATPGWMWMASFFKKNPAYGMNVWLSIGATTVVSAISFIKGCQGVLETRPIRYLGKISFALYLVHGLGNQLIGKPLIDFMWNNFTGTEPGFWKEFAWLSAIAIYIPILIWIADIFWRLVDAPSVTFAKMVEGKCFA
;
A
#
# COMPACT_ATOMS: atom_id res chain seq x y z
N LEU A 1 14.22 3.69 -17.02
CA LEU A 1 14.07 4.90 -16.17
C LEU A 1 12.71 5.57 -16.39
N TYR A 2 12.36 6.00 -17.61
CA TYR A 2 11.12 6.74 -17.91
C TYR A 2 9.81 6.10 -17.42
N ILE A 3 9.68 4.77 -17.58
CA ILE A 3 8.47 4.05 -17.19
C ILE A 3 8.31 3.95 -15.66
N LEU A 4 9.44 3.96 -14.92
CA LEU A 4 9.48 3.82 -13.46
C LEU A 4 9.17 5.11 -12.70
N SER A 5 9.29 6.25 -13.37
CA SER A 5 9.09 7.58 -12.79
C SER A 5 8.05 8.40 -13.57
N TYR A 6 7.04 7.75 -14.12
CA TYR A 6 5.98 8.42 -14.87
C TYR A 6 5.27 9.48 -13.97
N PRO A 7 5.24 10.76 -14.37
CA PRO A 7 4.71 11.83 -13.52
C PRO A 7 3.18 11.82 -13.49
N SER A 8 2.61 12.03 -12.30
CA SER A 8 1.15 12.05 -12.09
C SER A 8 0.46 13.26 -12.70
N ARG A 9 1.18 14.37 -12.88
CA ARG A 9 0.70 15.61 -13.51
C ARG A 9 1.72 16.09 -14.53
N GLY A 10 1.25 16.66 -15.64
CA GLY A 10 2.10 17.31 -16.63
C GLY A 10 2.91 16.37 -17.54
N ALA A 11 2.63 15.07 -17.55
CA ALA A 11 3.36 14.10 -18.40
C ALA A 11 3.38 14.46 -19.90
N ALA A 12 2.33 15.15 -20.38
CA ALA A 12 2.23 15.61 -21.77
C ALA A 12 3.09 16.85 -22.09
N ALA A 13 3.58 17.57 -21.08
CA ALA A 13 4.42 18.77 -21.23
C ALA A 13 5.90 18.48 -20.92
N THR A 14 6.21 17.38 -20.24
CA THR A 14 7.58 17.02 -19.87
C THR A 14 8.27 16.24 -21.00
N PRO A 15 9.39 16.74 -21.56
CA PRO A 15 10.15 16.04 -22.58
C PRO A 15 10.50 14.60 -22.16
N GLY A 16 10.37 13.64 -23.07
CA GLY A 16 10.54 12.21 -22.81
C GLY A 16 9.22 11.50 -22.48
N TRP A 17 8.40 12.03 -21.57
CA TRP A 17 7.10 11.43 -21.22
C TRP A 17 5.96 11.79 -22.18
N MET A 18 6.13 12.83 -23.01
CA MET A 18 5.14 13.25 -24.01
C MET A 18 4.72 12.11 -24.94
N TRP A 19 5.68 11.27 -25.35
CA TRP A 19 5.44 10.12 -26.22
C TRP A 19 4.63 9.01 -25.51
N MET A 20 4.90 8.77 -24.22
CA MET A 20 4.12 7.81 -23.42
C MET A 20 2.71 8.34 -23.13
N ALA A 21 2.59 9.65 -22.91
CA ALA A 21 1.33 10.32 -22.64
C ALA A 21 0.41 10.34 -23.89
N SER A 22 0.97 10.32 -25.11
CA SER A 22 0.16 10.33 -26.33
C SER A 22 -0.70 9.07 -26.51
N PHE A 23 -0.27 7.91 -26.01
CA PHE A 23 -1.06 6.66 -26.10
C PHE A 23 -2.37 6.72 -25.31
N PHE A 24 -2.40 7.47 -24.21
CA PHE A 24 -3.54 7.51 -23.29
C PHE A 24 -4.09 8.93 -23.10
N LYS A 25 -4.11 9.72 -24.18
CA LYS A 25 -4.58 11.12 -24.15
C LYS A 25 -6.02 11.28 -23.67
N LYS A 26 -6.90 10.30 -23.97
CA LYS A 26 -8.31 10.31 -23.56
C LYS A 26 -8.51 10.01 -22.07
N ASN A 27 -7.65 9.18 -21.48
CA ASN A 27 -7.73 8.75 -20.08
C ASN A 27 -6.33 8.73 -19.45
N PRO A 28 -5.80 9.90 -19.05
CA PRO A 28 -4.42 10.00 -18.57
C PRO A 28 -4.18 9.21 -17.27
N ALA A 29 -5.20 9.08 -16.41
CA ALA A 29 -5.12 8.28 -15.19
C ALA A 29 -4.97 6.78 -15.48
N TYR A 30 -5.68 6.26 -16.49
CA TYR A 30 -5.55 4.87 -16.92
C TYR A 30 -4.15 4.62 -17.51
N GLY A 31 -3.69 5.53 -18.36
CA GLY A 31 -2.35 5.43 -18.95
C GLY A 31 -1.24 5.43 -17.90
N MET A 32 -1.36 6.27 -16.88
CA MET A 32 -0.42 6.29 -15.75
C MET A 32 -0.33 4.91 -15.08
N ASN A 33 -1.48 4.30 -14.76
CA ASN A 33 -1.51 2.98 -14.15
C ASN A 33 -0.86 1.91 -15.04
N VAL A 34 -1.14 1.93 -16.35
CA VAL A 34 -0.54 0.98 -17.31
C VAL A 34 0.98 1.12 -17.36
N TRP A 35 1.49 2.35 -17.49
CA TRP A 35 2.94 2.58 -17.52
C TRP A 35 3.59 2.19 -16.20
N LEU A 36 2.99 2.54 -15.05
CA LEU A 36 3.47 2.10 -13.73
C LEU A 36 3.46 0.58 -13.58
N SER A 37 2.45 -0.12 -14.10
CA SER A 37 2.41 -1.59 -14.09
C SER A 37 3.55 -2.19 -14.90
N ILE A 38 3.85 -1.65 -16.09
CA ILE A 38 4.99 -2.10 -16.92
C ILE A 38 6.32 -1.82 -16.21
N GLY A 39 6.45 -0.68 -15.55
CA GLY A 39 7.62 -0.35 -14.74
C GLY A 39 7.81 -1.33 -13.59
N ALA A 40 6.74 -1.61 -12.85
CA ALA A 40 6.74 -2.54 -11.74
C ALA A 40 7.11 -3.97 -12.16
N THR A 41 6.53 -4.50 -13.25
CA THR A 41 6.89 -5.85 -13.74
C THR A 41 8.34 -5.94 -14.20
N THR A 42 8.86 -4.89 -14.84
CA THR A 42 10.27 -4.81 -15.24
C THR A 42 11.20 -4.85 -14.02
N VAL A 43 10.86 -4.14 -12.95
CA VAL A 43 11.65 -4.15 -11.71
C VAL A 43 11.57 -5.49 -11.00
N VAL A 44 10.39 -6.09 -10.90
CA VAL A 44 10.24 -7.43 -10.32
C VAL A 44 11.07 -8.45 -11.12
N SER A 45 11.05 -8.37 -12.44
CA SER A 45 11.89 -9.21 -13.30
C SER A 45 13.38 -8.98 -13.06
N ALA A 46 13.83 -7.73 -12.94
CA ALA A 46 15.23 -7.42 -12.64
C ALA A 46 15.67 -7.94 -11.27
N ILE A 47 14.81 -7.81 -10.24
CA ILE A 47 15.07 -8.32 -8.88
C ILE A 47 15.26 -9.83 -8.90
N SER A 48 14.56 -10.56 -9.79
CA SER A 48 14.72 -12.01 -9.93
C SER A 48 16.14 -12.46 -10.32
N PHE A 49 16.98 -11.57 -10.85
CA PHE A 49 18.37 -11.85 -11.19
C PHE A 49 19.37 -11.43 -10.09
N ILE A 50 18.94 -10.69 -9.07
CA ILE A 50 19.80 -10.12 -8.03
C ILE A 50 19.56 -10.84 -6.70
N LYS A 51 20.41 -11.84 -6.40
CA LYS A 51 20.30 -12.69 -5.20
C LYS A 51 20.30 -11.90 -3.87
N GLY A 52 21.02 -10.77 -3.81
CA GLY A 52 21.05 -9.92 -2.62
C GLY A 52 19.69 -9.30 -2.29
N CYS A 53 19.00 -8.79 -3.31
CA CYS A 53 17.66 -8.22 -3.16
C CYS A 53 16.62 -9.30 -2.81
N GLN A 54 16.72 -10.48 -3.44
CA GLN A 54 15.88 -11.63 -3.10
C GLN A 54 16.03 -12.02 -1.63
N GLY A 55 17.27 -12.12 -1.14
CA GLY A 55 17.54 -12.50 0.25
C GLY A 55 16.87 -11.57 1.26
N VAL A 56 16.85 -10.26 1.01
CA VAL A 56 16.15 -9.29 1.87
C VAL A 56 14.63 -9.46 1.78
N LEU A 57 14.07 -9.51 0.56
CA LEU A 57 12.62 -9.59 0.33
C LEU A 57 12.00 -10.90 0.80
N GLU A 58 12.77 -12.00 0.80
CA GLU A 58 12.33 -13.31 1.24
C GLU A 58 12.41 -13.52 2.76
N THR A 59 12.89 -12.53 3.52
CA THR A 59 12.91 -12.59 4.98
C THR A 59 11.52 -12.83 5.57
N ARG A 60 11.48 -13.53 6.70
CA ARG A 60 10.23 -13.88 7.42
C ARG A 60 9.31 -12.67 7.67
N PRO A 61 9.79 -11.52 8.19
CA PRO A 61 8.92 -10.37 8.43
C PRO A 61 8.33 -9.79 7.14
N ILE A 62 9.12 -9.66 6.06
CA ILE A 62 8.64 -9.10 4.79
C ILE A 62 7.61 -10.03 4.14
N ARG A 63 7.86 -11.34 4.18
CA ARG A 63 6.89 -12.34 3.69
C ARG A 63 5.59 -12.33 4.49
N TYR A 64 5.67 -12.14 5.80
CA TYR A 64 4.49 -12.02 6.65
C TYR A 64 3.68 -10.76 6.30
N LEU A 65 4.34 -9.61 6.16
CA LEU A 65 3.68 -8.38 5.71
C LEU A 65 3.04 -8.54 4.32
N GLY A 66 3.69 -9.28 3.42
CA GLY A 66 3.11 -9.65 2.13
C GLY A 66 1.81 -10.46 2.25
N LYS A 67 1.74 -11.44 3.17
CA LYS A 67 0.54 -12.26 3.40
C LYS A 67 -0.65 -11.45 3.89
N ILE A 68 -0.43 -10.50 4.81
CA ILE A 68 -1.51 -9.67 5.37
C ILE A 68 -1.75 -8.38 4.56
N SER A 69 -1.02 -8.14 3.48
CA SER A 69 -1.05 -6.88 2.72
C SER A 69 -2.45 -6.54 2.19
N PHE A 70 -3.18 -7.53 1.68
CA PHE A 70 -4.54 -7.36 1.21
C PHE A 70 -5.52 -7.02 2.35
N ALA A 71 -5.44 -7.76 3.46
CA ALA A 71 -6.21 -7.47 4.67
C ALA A 71 -5.93 -6.05 5.21
N LEU A 72 -4.65 -5.65 5.22
CA LEU A 72 -4.24 -4.32 5.64
C LEU A 72 -4.79 -3.23 4.69
N TYR A 73 -4.79 -3.47 3.38
CA TYR A 73 -5.42 -2.57 2.41
C TYR A 73 -6.93 -2.39 2.64
N LEU A 74 -7.65 -3.43 3.04
CA LEU A 74 -9.07 -3.29 3.34
C LEU A 74 -9.32 -2.57 4.67
N VAL A 75 -8.55 -2.91 5.70
CA VAL A 75 -8.77 -2.43 7.06
C VAL A 75 -8.24 -0.99 7.25
N HIS A 76 -7.17 -0.58 6.58
CA HIS A 76 -6.53 0.72 6.86
C HIS A 76 -7.48 1.92 6.65
N GLY A 77 -8.34 1.88 5.64
CA GLY A 77 -9.26 2.98 5.35
C GLY A 77 -10.25 3.23 6.48
N LEU A 78 -10.90 2.15 6.94
CA LEU A 78 -11.81 2.17 8.09
C LEU A 78 -11.07 2.43 9.40
N GLY A 79 -9.91 1.79 9.59
CA GLY A 79 -9.06 2.01 10.75
C GLY A 79 -8.64 3.48 10.89
N ASN A 80 -8.33 4.16 9.78
CA ASN A 80 -7.92 5.56 9.81
C ASN A 80 -9.07 6.45 10.30
N GLN A 81 -10.29 6.14 9.89
CA GLN A 81 -11.47 6.91 10.28
C GLN A 81 -11.91 6.61 11.72
N LEU A 82 -11.89 5.35 12.14
CA LEU A 82 -12.43 4.91 13.43
C LEU A 82 -11.43 5.01 14.59
N ILE A 83 -10.14 4.82 14.31
CA ILE A 83 -9.09 4.77 15.34
C ILE A 83 -8.07 5.88 15.10
N GLY A 84 -7.57 6.03 13.88
CA GLY A 84 -6.47 6.95 13.57
C GLY A 84 -6.80 8.41 13.87
N LYS A 85 -7.92 8.93 13.35
CA LYS A 85 -8.35 10.32 13.59
C LYS A 85 -8.65 10.57 15.07
N PRO A 86 -9.49 9.79 15.76
CA PRO A 86 -9.75 10.01 17.19
C PRO A 86 -8.49 9.91 18.06
N LEU A 87 -7.54 9.03 17.71
CA LEU A 87 -6.29 8.88 18.45
C LEU A 87 -5.41 10.11 18.32
N ILE A 88 -5.27 10.66 17.11
CA ILE A 88 -4.49 11.89 16.89
C ILE A 88 -5.17 13.08 17.61
N ASP A 89 -6.49 13.22 17.49
CA ASP A 89 -7.23 14.28 18.17
C ASP A 89 -7.09 14.17 19.70
N PHE A 90 -7.13 12.95 20.24
CA PHE A 90 -6.86 12.69 21.65
C PHE A 90 -5.44 13.10 22.06
N MET A 91 -4.42 12.76 21.27
CA MET A 91 -3.04 13.13 21.57
C MET A 91 -2.83 14.65 21.54
N TRP A 92 -3.37 15.33 20.53
CA TRP A 92 -3.26 16.78 20.43
C TRP A 92 -4.01 17.50 21.56
N ASN A 93 -5.23 17.08 21.90
CA ASN A 93 -6.03 17.73 22.94
C ASN A 93 -5.43 17.59 24.36
N ASN A 94 -4.77 16.47 24.66
CA ASN A 94 -4.27 16.20 26.01
C ASN A 94 -2.80 16.62 26.25
N PHE A 95 -1.94 16.56 25.23
CA PHE A 95 -0.50 16.71 25.43
C PHE A 95 0.12 17.96 24.81
N THR A 96 -0.54 18.62 23.86
CA THR A 96 0.14 19.63 23.04
C THR A 96 -0.66 20.88 22.73
N GLY A 97 -1.98 20.78 22.61
CA GLY A 97 -2.81 21.83 22.03
C GLY A 97 -2.65 21.93 20.51
N THR A 98 -3.32 22.92 19.91
CA THR A 98 -3.42 23.11 18.45
C THR A 98 -2.27 23.91 17.83
N GLU A 99 -1.35 24.43 18.65
CA GLU A 99 -0.28 25.31 18.20
C GLU A 99 0.77 24.57 17.35
N PRO A 100 1.21 25.14 16.21
CA PRO A 100 2.26 24.56 15.41
C PRO A 100 3.60 24.61 16.15
N GLY A 101 4.22 23.45 16.38
CA GLY A 101 5.50 23.36 17.08
C GLY A 101 6.00 21.93 17.24
N PHE A 102 7.20 21.78 17.81
CA PHE A 102 7.86 20.49 18.03
C PHE A 102 6.96 19.46 18.73
N TRP A 103 6.21 19.91 19.75
CA TRP A 103 5.32 19.05 20.53
C TRP A 103 4.18 18.47 19.68
N LYS A 104 3.72 19.18 18.63
CA LYS A 104 2.61 18.73 17.78
C LYS A 104 3.05 17.63 16.84
N GLU A 105 4.25 17.79 16.28
CA GLU A 105 4.90 16.76 15.49
C GLU A 105 5.24 15.54 16.34
N PHE A 106 5.67 15.75 17.59
CA PHE A 106 5.94 14.65 18.52
C PHE A 106 4.67 13.87 18.89
N ALA A 107 3.56 14.57 19.17
CA ALA A 107 2.25 13.95 19.42
C ALA A 107 1.72 13.19 18.20
N TRP A 108 1.95 13.69 16.99
CA TRP A 108 1.61 12.98 15.76
C TRP A 108 2.45 11.72 15.57
N LEU A 109 3.77 11.81 15.79
CA LEU A 109 4.68 10.66 15.72
C LEU A 109 4.32 9.59 16.75
N SER A 110 3.98 9.98 17.98
CA SER A 110 3.58 9.05 19.04
C SER A 110 2.24 8.38 18.73
N ALA A 111 1.26 9.13 18.20
CA ALA A 111 -0.01 8.58 17.73
C ALA A 111 0.22 7.51 16.65
N ILE A 112 1.06 7.80 15.65
CA ILE A 112 1.39 6.84 14.59
C ILE A 112 2.13 5.62 15.14
N ALA A 113 3.07 5.82 16.05
CA ALA A 113 3.82 4.73 16.66
C ALA A 113 2.89 3.74 17.41
N ILE A 114 1.80 4.24 18.01
CA ILE A 114 0.77 3.41 18.65
C ILE A 114 -0.19 2.81 17.62
N TYR A 115 -0.54 3.59 16.60
CA TYR A 115 -1.55 3.21 15.61
C TYR A 115 -1.10 2.10 14.67
N ILE A 116 0.16 2.11 14.22
CA ILE A 116 0.69 1.13 13.27
C ILE A 116 0.62 -0.31 13.82
N PRO A 117 1.05 -0.61 15.06
CA PRO A 117 0.87 -1.94 15.65
C PRO A 117 -0.59 -2.37 15.74
N ILE A 118 -1.50 -1.47 16.12
CA ILE A 118 -2.94 -1.75 16.21
C ILE A 118 -3.49 -2.11 14.83
N LEU A 119 -3.13 -1.35 13.80
CA LEU A 119 -3.52 -1.64 12.41
C LEU A 119 -3.03 -3.01 11.94
N ILE A 120 -1.76 -3.33 12.17
CA ILE A 120 -1.17 -4.62 11.79
C ILE A 120 -1.90 -5.76 12.51
N TRP A 121 -2.23 -5.57 13.78
CA TRP A 121 -2.96 -6.57 14.57
C TRP A 121 -4.39 -6.80 14.05
N ILE A 122 -5.15 -5.73 13.77
CA ILE A 122 -6.50 -5.86 13.19
C ILE A 122 -6.43 -6.53 11.81
N ALA A 123 -5.43 -6.17 11.00
CA ALA A 123 -5.22 -6.79 9.70
C ALA A 123 -4.90 -8.30 9.82
N ASP A 124 -4.08 -8.72 10.80
CA ASP A 124 -3.80 -10.14 11.04
C ASP A 124 -5.06 -10.91 11.45
N ILE A 125 -5.90 -10.33 12.30
CA ILE A 125 -7.18 -10.93 12.69
C ILE A 125 -8.09 -11.09 11.48
N PHE A 126 -8.26 -10.03 10.69
CA PHE A 126 -9.09 -10.08 9.50
C PHE A 126 -8.58 -11.12 8.49
N TRP A 127 -7.26 -11.20 8.32
CA TRP A 127 -6.64 -12.18 7.45
C TRP A 127 -6.94 -13.62 7.88
N ARG A 128 -6.83 -13.93 9.18
CA ARG A 128 -7.11 -15.28 9.72
C ARG A 128 -8.58 -15.64 9.69
N LEU A 129 -9.47 -14.69 10.00
CA LEU A 129 -10.90 -14.97 10.18
C LEU A 129 -11.70 -14.88 8.89
N VAL A 130 -11.28 -14.06 7.93
CA VAL A 130 -12.08 -13.76 6.73
C VAL A 130 -11.33 -14.14 5.47
N ASP A 131 -10.11 -13.62 5.27
CA ASP A 131 -9.41 -13.74 3.98
C ASP A 131 -9.00 -15.19 3.67
N ALA A 132 -8.23 -15.82 4.57
CA ALA A 132 -7.78 -17.21 4.42
C ALA A 132 -8.92 -18.24 4.24
N PRO A 133 -10.01 -18.22 5.03
CA PRO A 133 -11.13 -19.14 4.81
C PRO A 133 -11.90 -18.82 3.52
N SER A 134 -12.01 -17.55 3.11
CA SER A 134 -12.67 -17.18 1.85
C SER A 134 -11.95 -17.75 0.63
N VAL A 135 -10.61 -17.71 0.61
CA VAL A 135 -9.81 -18.34 -0.46
C VAL A 135 -10.00 -19.85 -0.49
N THR A 136 -10.09 -20.49 0.68
CA THR A 136 -10.31 -21.94 0.79
C THR A 136 -11.70 -22.33 0.29
N PHE A 137 -12.72 -21.55 0.64
CA PHE A 137 -14.08 -21.71 0.14
C PHE A 137 -14.15 -21.54 -1.38
N ALA A 138 -13.52 -20.52 -1.94
CA ALA A 138 -13.48 -20.29 -3.38
C ALA A 138 -12.86 -21.49 -4.14
N LYS A 139 -11.74 -22.02 -3.65
CA LYS A 139 -11.09 -23.22 -4.23
C LYS A 139 -11.99 -24.47 -4.14
N MET A 140 -12.74 -24.62 -3.04
CA MET A 140 -13.69 -25.73 -2.90
C MET A 140 -14.82 -25.64 -3.95
N VAL A 141 -15.33 -24.43 -4.22
CA VAL A 141 -16.37 -24.23 -5.25
C VAL A 141 -15.80 -24.47 -6.64
N GLU A 142 -14.61 -23.92 -6.94
CA GLU A 142 -13.90 -24.12 -8.21
C GLU A 142 -13.72 -25.61 -8.53
N GLY A 143 -13.24 -26.41 -7.55
CA GLY A 143 -13.06 -27.84 -7.72
C GLY A 143 -14.36 -28.64 -7.92
N LYS A 144 -15.53 -28.07 -7.60
CA LYS A 144 -16.84 -28.70 -7.84
C LYS A 144 -17.50 -28.29 -9.16
N CYS A 145 -17.12 -27.15 -9.72
CA CYS A 145 -17.71 -26.62 -10.96
C CYS A 145 -16.88 -26.94 -12.21
N PHE A 146 -15.57 -27.16 -12.06
CA PHE A 146 -14.67 -27.49 -13.17
C PHE A 146 -14.20 -28.96 -13.16
N ALA A 147 -14.82 -29.80 -12.33
CA ALA A 147 -14.71 -31.26 -12.36
C ALA A 147 -16.03 -31.85 -12.91
#